data_AF-W1XBI2-F1
#
_entry.id   AF-W1XBI2-F1
#
_cell.length_a   1.000
_cell.length_b   1.000
_cell.length_c   1.000
_cell.angle_alpha   90.00
_cell.angle_beta   90.00
_cell.angle_gamma   90.00
#
_symmetry.space_group_name_H-M   'P 1'
#
loop_
_entity.id
_entity.type
_entity.pdbx_description
1 polymer ?
#
loop_
_entity_poly.entity_id
_entity_poly.type
_entity_poly.pdbx_seq_one_letter_code
_entity_poly.pdbx_strand_id
1 'polypeptide(L)' 'TLANFQHPTLKHNLTTLKALHHVGWVDGTRHVELVMPFVWHSAFEELKEQCSAELLRITGAKAIDWKLS' A
#
# COMPACT_ATOMS: atom_id res chain seq x y z
N THR A 1 5.68 8.04 -2.51
CA THR A 1 6.00 6.61 -2.74
C THR A 1 5.69 5.78 -1.51
N LEU A 2 5.33 4.49 -1.67
CA LEU A 2 4.83 3.62 -0.58
C LEU A 2 5.76 3.52 0.65
N ALA A 3 7.08 3.55 0.43
CA ALA A 3 8.08 3.52 1.50
C ALA A 3 8.13 4.79 2.36
N ASN A 4 7.62 5.91 1.84
CA ASN A 4 7.60 7.21 2.50
C ASN A 4 6.30 7.48 3.26
N PHE A 5 5.31 6.60 3.16
CA PHE A 5 4.06 6.75 3.87
C PHE A 5 4.30 6.63 5.39
N GLN A 6 3.84 7.63 6.12
CA GLN A 6 3.87 7.68 7.58
C GLN A 6 2.45 7.90 8.08
N HIS A 7 2.05 7.14 9.08
CA HIS A 7 0.75 7.27 9.71
C HIS A 7 0.93 7.39 11.23
N PRO A 8 0.14 8.18 11.96
CA PRO A 8 0.32 8.35 13.42
C PRO A 8 0.25 7.04 14.21
N THR A 9 -0.50 6.05 13.71
CA THR A 9 -0.57 4.70 14.32
C THR A 9 0.59 3.77 13.92
N LEU A 10 1.37 4.15 12.91
CA LEU A 10 2.56 3.45 12.45
C LEU A 10 3.81 4.15 12.99
N LYS A 11 4.41 3.60 14.04
CA LYS A 11 5.71 4.08 14.55
C LYS A 11 6.87 3.86 13.58
N HIS A 12 6.69 2.92 12.64
CA HIS A 12 7.67 2.55 11.62
C HIS A 12 6.98 2.52 10.26
N ASN A 13 7.71 2.88 9.20
CA ASN A 13 7.19 2.81 7.84
C ASN A 13 6.93 1.35 7.41
N LEU A 14 6.11 1.19 6.36
CA LEU A 14 5.69 -0.12 5.85
C LEU A 14 6.85 -1.02 5.45
N THR A 15 7.96 -0.43 4.99
CA THR A 15 9.18 -1.14 4.62
C THR A 15 9.91 -1.71 5.84
N THR A 16 10.00 -0.92 6.92
CA THR A 16 10.63 -1.35 8.18
C THR A 16 9.80 -2.42 8.89
N LEU A 17 8.47 -2.35 8.76
CA LEU A 17 7.58 -3.37 9.32
C LEU A 17 7.53 -4.67 8.52
N LYS A 18 8.18 -4.74 7.35
CA LYS A 18 8.00 -5.83 6.38
C LYS A 18 6.51 -6.10 6.09
N ALA A 19 5.70 -5.04 6.15
CA ALA A 19 4.25 -5.13 5.96
C ALA A 19 3.90 -5.40 4.50
N LEU A 20 4.77 -5.02 3.57
CA LEU A 20 4.61 -5.29 2.15
C LEU A 20 4.91 -6.77 1.87
N HIS A 21 3.86 -7.57 1.65
CA HIS A 21 3.97 -9.01 1.44
C HIS A 21 4.12 -9.38 -0.03
N HIS A 22 3.29 -8.78 -0.88
CA HIS A 22 3.30 -9.05 -2.31
C HIS A 22 3.10 -7.77 -3.11
N VAL A 23 3.90 -7.58 -4.16
CA VAL A 23 3.66 -6.56 -5.18
C VAL A 23 3.76 -7.22 -6.55
N GLY A 24 2.63 -7.29 -7.24
CA GLY A 24 2.51 -7.88 -8.56
C GLY A 24 2.01 -6.87 -9.59
N TRP A 25 2.27 -7.17 -10.86
CA TRP A 25 1.67 -6.46 -11.98
C TRP A 25 0.96 -7.47 -12.86
N VAL A 26 -0.35 -7.33 -13.03
CA VAL A 26 -1.17 -8.25 -13.83
C VAL A 26 -2.16 -7.43 -14.65
N ASP A 27 -2.11 -7.59 -15.97
CA ASP A 27 -3.04 -6.97 -16.93
C ASP A 27 -3.22 -5.43 -16.78
N GLY A 28 -2.15 -4.74 -16.39
CA GLY A 28 -2.19 -3.29 -16.17
C GLY A 28 -2.73 -2.86 -14.81
N THR A 29 -3.05 -3.82 -13.92
CA THR A 29 -3.37 -3.59 -12.52
C THR A 29 -2.18 -3.94 -11.65
N ARG A 30 -1.84 -3.07 -10.70
CA ARG A 30 -0.81 -3.35 -9.70
C ARG A 30 -1.46 -3.95 -8.46
N HIS A 31 -1.11 -5.19 -8.15
CA HIS A 31 -1.57 -5.85 -6.94
C HIS A 31 -0.60 -5.54 -5.80
N VAL A 32 -1.11 -5.02 -4.70
CA VAL A 32 -0.34 -4.68 -3.50
C VAL A 32 -1.01 -5.34 -2.30
N GLU A 33 -0.34 -6.34 -1.73
CA GLU A 33 -0.76 -7.02 -0.53
C GLU A 33 0.08 -6.57 0.67
N LEU A 34 -0.62 -6.08 1.69
CA LEU A 34 -0.06 -5.78 2.98
C LEU A 34 -0.52 -6.80 4.02
N VAL A 35 0.42 -7.27 4.84
CA VAL A 35 0.14 -8.13 5.98
C VAL A 35 0.48 -7.36 7.24
N MET A 36 -0.49 -7.24 8.14
CA MET A 36 -0.32 -6.50 9.40
C MET A 36 -0.70 -7.40 10.59
N PRO A 37 0.13 -7.45 11.66
CA PRO A 37 -0.16 -8.29 12.83
C PRO A 37 -1.29 -7.73 13.72
N PHE A 38 -1.97 -6.66 13.30
CA PHE A 38 -3.05 -6.00 14.03
C PHE A 38 -4.04 -5.35 13.06
N VAL A 39 -5.23 -5.02 13.58
CA VAL A 39 -6.32 -4.42 12.80
C VAL A 39 -5.93 -3.03 12.32
N TRP A 40 -5.82 -2.86 11.00
CA TRP A 40 -5.31 -1.63 10.38
C TRP A 40 -6.20 -1.06 9.26
N HIS A 41 -7.50 -1.38 9.26
CA HIS A 41 -8.43 -1.02 8.18
C HIS A 41 -8.53 0.49 7.91
N SER A 42 -8.76 1.33 8.92
CA SER A 42 -8.95 2.78 8.70
C SER A 42 -7.71 3.45 8.12
N ALA A 43 -6.54 3.19 8.71
CA ALA A 43 -5.26 3.72 8.22
C ALA A 43 -4.89 3.15 6.83
N PHE A 44 -5.32 1.93 6.53
CA PHE A 44 -5.17 1.32 5.20
C PHE A 44 -6.07 2.01 4.15
N GLU A 45 -7.28 2.43 4.49
CA GLU A 45 -8.09 3.26 3.59
C GLU A 45 -7.41 4.59 3.28
N GLU A 46 -6.88 5.29 4.31
CA GLU A 46 -6.14 6.55 4.13
C GLU A 46 -4.87 6.36 3.29
N LEU A 47 -4.13 5.25 3.51
CA LEU A 47 -2.99 4.87 2.67
C LEU A 47 -3.41 4.76 1.21
N LYS A 48 -4.50 4.06 0.93
CA LYS A 48 -4.98 3.87 -0.44
C LYS A 48 -5.33 5.22 -1.07
N GLU A 49 -6.06 6.10 -0.39
CA GLU A 49 -6.38 7.42 -0.92
C GLU A 49 -5.13 8.26 -1.23
N GLN A 50 -4.19 8.32 -0.29
CA GLN A 50 -2.99 9.15 -0.46
C GLN A 50 -2.00 8.59 -1.49
N CYS A 51 -1.79 7.27 -1.48
CA CYS A 51 -0.75 6.64 -2.29
C CYS A 51 -1.25 6.20 -3.67
N SER A 52 -2.54 5.90 -3.85
CA SER A 52 -3.02 5.31 -5.10
C SER A 52 -2.82 6.23 -6.29
N ALA A 53 -3.17 7.52 -6.15
CA ALA A 53 -3.01 8.49 -7.23
C ALA A 53 -1.54 8.64 -7.66
N GLU A 54 -0.62 8.73 -6.69
CA GLU A 54 0.81 8.84 -6.96
C GLU A 54 1.36 7.55 -7.58
N LEU A 55 0.97 6.38 -7.07
CA LEU A 55 1.39 5.09 -7.59
C LEU A 55 0.89 4.85 -9.01
N LEU A 56 -0.36 5.16 -9.33
CA LEU A 56 -0.89 5.08 -10.69
C LEU A 56 -0.06 5.96 -11.63
N ARG A 57 0.23 7.20 -11.21
CA ARG A 57 1.02 8.15 -12.01
C ARG A 57 2.45 7.69 -12.27
N ILE A 58 3.15 7.18 -11.24
CA ILE A 58 4.57 6.78 -11.37
C ILE A 58 4.69 5.45 -12.12
N THR A 59 3.76 4.52 -11.88
CA THR A 59 3.86 3.15 -12.40
C THR A 59 3.16 2.98 -13.74
N GLY A 60 2.28 3.91 -14.13
CA GLY A 60 1.46 3.82 -15.35
C GLY A 60 0.37 2.75 -15.27
N ALA A 61 0.07 2.21 -14.07
CA ALA A 61 -0.98 1.22 -13.90
C ALA A 61 -2.36 1.85 -14.17
N LYS A 62 -3.29 1.06 -14.70
CA LYS A 62 -4.69 1.46 -14.88
C LYS A 62 -5.45 1.44 -13.57
N ALA A 63 -5.11 0.50 -12.70
CA ALA A 63 -5.71 0.34 -11.38
C ALA A 63 -4.68 -0.18 -10.38
N ILE A 64 -4.97 -0.02 -9.10
CA ILE A 64 -4.22 -0.65 -8.02
C ILE A 64 -5.20 -1.47 -7.20
N ASP A 65 -4.93 -2.76 -7.14
CA ASP A 65 -5.64 -3.71 -6.31
C ASP A 65 -4.93 -3.80 -4.96
N TRP A 66 -5.64 -3.45 -3.89
CA TRP A 66 -5.07 -3.37 -2.55
C TRP A 66 -5.70 -4.43 -1.65
N LYS A 67 -4.85 -5.23 -1.02
CA LYS A 67 -5.28 -6.27 -0.08
C LYS A 67 -4.60 -6.08 1.27
N LEU A 68 -5.39 -6.18 2.34
CA LEU A 68 -4.90 -6.24 3.72
C LEU A 68 -5.23 -7.63 4.27
N SER A 69 -4.22 -8.34 4.76
CA SER A 69 -4.34 -9.71 5.30
C SER A 69 -3.74 -9.87 6.69
#